data_AF-A0A449B4R4-F1
#
_entry.id   AF-A0A449B4R4-F1
#
_cell.length_a   1.000
_cell.length_b   1.000
_cell.length_c   1.000
_cell.angle_alpha   90.00
_cell.angle_beta   90.00
_cell.angle_gamma   90.00
#
_symmetry.space_group_name_H-M   'P 1'
#
loop_
_entity.id
_entity.type
_entity.pdbx_description
1 polymer ?
#
loop_
_entity_poly.entity_id
_entity_poly.type
_entity_poly.pdbx_seq_one_letter_code
_entity_poly.pdbx_strand_id
1 'polypeptide(L)'
;MLKIFDEIIDENYNGIRIIDIENTNLFLKKCFEFEKGNDKSFIKINGEYINSENYLLIDNLTKVSDLLNFTSKNILFKSIQNYFSKDLSIFNIEKLNNIIKNINKKFDENIISLSLDNNKLIKNIFSLDEDIYLNLLVFENYLKNYDSKEKLTFIINDVEWISIKFMLKYINKFNFIVLTNNSQKYLSSINEIILLSFYSKNNFVNITFLEQIESILNEIKIEKNMKKIDIISNKKLFFELKSTFFL
;
A
#
# COMPACT_ATOMS: atom_id res chain seq x y z
N MET A 1 1.73 -16.17 23.12
CA MET A 1 0.74 -15.82 22.08
C MET A 1 0.83 -14.32 21.88
N LEU A 2 1.22 -13.85 20.69
CA LEU A 2 1.25 -12.42 20.40
C LEU A 2 -0.20 -11.94 20.39
N LYS A 3 -0.65 -11.24 21.45
CA LYS A 3 -1.97 -10.57 21.53
C LYS A 3 -2.14 -9.44 20.50
N ILE A 4 -1.15 -9.25 19.64
CA ILE A 4 -0.95 -8.08 18.78
C ILE A 4 -2.08 -7.92 17.76
N PHE A 5 -2.74 -9.00 17.35
CA PHE A 5 -3.51 -9.02 16.09
C PHE A 5 -5.03 -9.00 16.23
N ASP A 6 -5.58 -9.23 17.43
CA ASP A 6 -7.01 -9.01 17.66
C ASP A 6 -7.37 -7.51 17.76
N GLU A 7 -6.36 -6.64 17.92
CA GLU A 7 -6.50 -5.23 18.28
C GLU A 7 -5.96 -4.24 17.23
N ILE A 8 -5.32 -4.68 16.14
CA ILE A 8 -4.64 -3.76 15.21
C ILE A 8 -5.61 -2.68 14.73
N ILE A 9 -6.89 -3.00 14.50
CA ILE A 9 -7.90 -2.02 14.15
C ILE A 9 -9.30 -2.45 14.68
N ASP A 10 -9.80 -1.62 15.59
CA ASP A 10 -11.11 -1.63 16.25
C ASP A 10 -12.31 -1.51 15.28
N GLU A 11 -13.52 -1.71 15.79
CA GLU A 11 -14.75 -1.23 15.16
C GLU A 11 -14.58 0.29 14.88
N ASN A 12 -14.84 0.74 13.64
CA ASN A 12 -14.67 2.13 13.15
C ASN A 12 -13.30 2.51 12.53
N TYR A 13 -12.70 1.63 11.73
CA TYR A 13 -11.55 2.01 10.90
C TYR A 13 -11.90 3.08 9.87
N ASN A 14 -11.35 4.28 10.01
CA ASN A 14 -11.60 5.41 9.12
C ASN A 14 -10.65 5.46 7.89
N GLY A 15 -10.04 4.32 7.51
CA GLY A 15 -9.23 4.21 6.29
C GLY A 15 -7.75 4.56 6.46
N ILE A 16 -7.31 5.13 7.60
CA ILE A 16 -5.90 5.44 7.89
C ILE A 16 -5.57 5.07 9.34
N ARG A 17 -4.45 4.38 9.56
CA ARG A 17 -3.84 4.19 10.88
C ARG A 17 -2.32 4.32 10.79
N ILE A 18 -1.71 5.00 11.75
CA ILE A 18 -0.26 5.17 11.88
C ILE A 18 0.17 4.44 13.13
N ILE A 19 1.05 3.46 12.99
CA ILE A 19 1.56 2.64 14.07
C ILE A 19 3.01 3.04 14.33
N ASP A 20 3.24 3.66 15.48
CA ASP A 20 4.55 4.07 15.95
C ASP A 20 5.24 2.89 16.65
N ILE A 21 6.33 2.42 16.05
CA ILE A 21 7.05 1.19 16.39
C ILE A 21 8.55 1.47 16.39
N GLU A 22 9.27 1.00 17.40
CA GLU A 22 10.73 1.18 17.50
C GLU A 22 11.51 0.64 16.29
N ASN A 23 11.10 -0.53 15.78
CA ASN A 23 11.68 -1.16 14.60
C ASN A 23 10.60 -1.79 13.72
N THR A 24 10.25 -1.10 12.65
CA THR A 24 9.16 -1.48 11.74
C THR A 24 9.46 -2.79 10.99
N ASN A 25 10.71 -3.00 10.57
CA ASN A 25 11.13 -4.22 9.86
C ASN A 25 11.05 -5.46 10.78
N LEU A 26 11.48 -5.33 12.03
CA LEU A 26 11.36 -6.42 13.01
C LEU A 26 9.89 -6.72 13.33
N PHE A 27 9.05 -5.70 13.38
CA PHE A 27 7.60 -5.88 13.54
C PHE A 27 6.99 -6.61 12.36
N LEU A 28 7.25 -6.17 11.12
CA LEU A 28 6.79 -6.85 9.90
C LEU A 28 7.25 -8.31 9.85
N LYS A 29 8.50 -8.59 10.21
CA LYS A 29 9.00 -9.97 10.32
C LYS A 29 8.14 -10.80 11.28
N LYS A 30 7.85 -10.29 12.48
CA LYS A 30 6.98 -10.98 13.46
C LYS A 30 5.57 -11.20 12.91
N CYS A 31 5.02 -10.23 12.17
CA CYS A 31 3.71 -10.34 11.52
C CYS A 31 3.69 -11.46 10.48
N PHE A 32 4.67 -11.53 9.59
CA PHE A 32 4.75 -12.58 8.56
C PHE A 32 5.04 -13.96 9.15
N GLU A 33 5.87 -14.04 10.21
CA GLU A 33 6.09 -15.29 10.94
C GLU A 33 4.79 -15.78 11.63
N PHE A 34 3.98 -14.86 12.14
CA PHE A 34 2.67 -15.18 12.70
C PHE A 34 1.70 -15.71 11.64
N GLU A 35 1.57 -15.04 10.50
CA GLU A 35 0.69 -15.49 9.40
C GLU A 35 1.04 -16.90 8.95
N LYS A 36 2.33 -17.15 8.70
CA LYS A 36 2.82 -18.45 8.26
C LYS A 36 2.60 -19.54 9.31
N GLY A 37 2.75 -19.22 10.59
CA GLY A 37 2.62 -20.20 11.68
C GLY A 37 1.18 -20.53 12.08
N ASN A 38 0.22 -19.66 11.78
CA ASN A 38 -1.16 -19.78 12.27
C ASN A 38 -2.21 -19.88 11.17
N ASP A 39 -1.82 -19.76 9.89
CA ASP A 39 -2.73 -19.71 8.74
C ASP A 39 -3.86 -18.67 8.92
N LYS A 40 -3.49 -17.52 9.50
CA LYS A 40 -4.38 -16.43 9.86
C LYS A 40 -3.70 -15.11 9.56
N SER A 41 -4.39 -14.20 8.88
CA SER A 41 -3.89 -12.84 8.67
C SER A 41 -3.57 -12.14 9.98
N PHE A 42 -2.50 -11.35 9.98
CA PHE A 42 -2.16 -10.47 11.10
C PHE A 42 -2.97 -9.15 11.07
N ILE A 43 -3.67 -8.86 9.98
CA ILE A 43 -4.46 -7.65 9.80
C ILE A 43 -5.93 -8.02 9.87
N LYS A 44 -6.65 -7.33 10.75
CA LYS A 44 -8.11 -7.37 10.82
C LYS A 44 -8.65 -5.96 10.67
N ILE A 45 -9.54 -5.74 9.69
CA ILE A 45 -10.18 -4.44 9.44
C ILE A 45 -11.69 -4.66 9.48
N ASN A 46 -12.40 -3.95 10.37
CA ASN A 46 -13.86 -4.03 10.50
C ASN A 46 -14.39 -5.47 10.66
N GLY A 47 -13.67 -6.30 11.43
CA GLY A 47 -14.05 -7.69 11.65
C GLY A 47 -13.52 -8.69 10.62
N GLU A 48 -13.04 -8.21 9.46
CA GLU A 48 -12.56 -9.06 8.36
C GLU A 48 -11.03 -9.20 8.38
N TYR A 49 -10.54 -10.44 8.20
CA TYR A 49 -9.12 -10.72 8.06
C TYR A 49 -8.64 -10.37 6.66
N ILE A 50 -7.57 -9.56 6.57
CA ILE A 50 -7.03 -9.08 5.30
C ILE A 50 -5.84 -9.95 4.90
N ASN A 51 -6.07 -10.90 4.01
CA ASN A 51 -5.01 -11.81 3.55
C ASN A 51 -3.97 -11.07 2.69
N SER A 52 -2.83 -11.74 2.46
CA SER A 52 -1.72 -11.23 1.65
C SER A 52 -2.08 -10.86 0.21
N GLU A 53 -3.20 -11.35 -0.32
CA GLU A 53 -3.71 -10.96 -1.63
C GLU A 53 -4.38 -9.56 -1.63
N ASN A 54 -4.79 -9.09 -0.44
CA ASN A 54 -5.58 -7.87 -0.24
C ASN A 54 -4.80 -6.75 0.45
N TYR A 55 -3.48 -6.90 0.60
CA TYR A 55 -2.60 -5.82 0.98
C TYR A 55 -1.33 -5.73 0.12
N LEU A 56 -0.76 -4.53 0.02
CA LEU A 56 0.55 -4.28 -0.58
C LEU A 56 1.45 -3.56 0.41
N LEU A 57 2.67 -4.08 0.59
CA LEU A 57 3.72 -3.41 1.35
C LEU A 57 4.45 -2.44 0.43
N ILE A 58 4.58 -1.18 0.86
CA ILE A 58 5.34 -0.13 0.20
C ILE A 58 6.40 0.37 1.17
N ASP A 59 7.65 0.33 0.74
CA ASP A 59 8.81 0.86 1.44
C ASP A 59 9.71 1.65 0.47
N ASN A 60 10.86 2.13 0.95
CA ASN A 60 11.81 2.89 0.12
C ASN A 60 12.56 2.03 -0.91
N LEU A 61 12.43 0.70 -0.86
CA LEU A 61 13.05 -0.24 -1.81
C LEU A 61 12.05 -0.79 -2.82
N THR A 62 10.77 -0.48 -2.65
CA THR A 62 9.70 -0.93 -3.54
C THR A 62 9.94 -0.41 -4.95
N LYS A 63 9.98 -1.33 -5.90
CA LYS A 63 10.17 -1.03 -7.33
C LYS A 63 8.83 -0.77 -7.98
N VAL A 64 8.84 -0.04 -9.10
CA VAL A 64 7.63 0.18 -9.91
C VAL A 64 7.05 -1.16 -10.40
N SER A 65 7.92 -2.15 -10.69
CA SER A 65 7.54 -3.50 -11.12
C SER A 65 6.79 -4.31 -10.06
N ASP A 66 6.93 -3.96 -8.77
CA ASP A 66 6.17 -4.62 -7.69
C ASP A 66 4.68 -4.21 -7.73
N LEU A 67 4.40 -2.99 -8.22
CA LEU A 67 3.06 -2.41 -8.28
C LEU A 67 2.41 -2.56 -9.66
N LEU A 68 3.20 -2.36 -10.72
CA LEU A 68 2.79 -2.46 -12.13
C LEU A 68 3.43 -3.69 -12.75
N ASN A 69 2.64 -4.50 -13.43
CA ASN A 69 3.14 -5.69 -14.12
C ASN A 69 2.25 -6.08 -15.29
N PHE A 70 2.72 -7.00 -16.13
CA PHE A 70 2.00 -7.48 -17.32
C PHE A 70 1.07 -8.67 -17.01
N THR A 71 0.44 -8.70 -15.83
CA THR A 71 -0.63 -9.65 -15.54
C THR A 71 -1.98 -9.09 -15.96
N SER A 72 -2.91 -9.95 -16.39
CA SER A 72 -4.23 -9.52 -16.90
C SER A 72 -5.08 -8.74 -15.88
N LYS A 73 -4.83 -8.95 -14.59
CA LYS A 73 -5.51 -8.22 -13.51
C LYS A 73 -4.94 -6.80 -13.32
N ASN A 74 -3.66 -6.59 -13.66
CA ASN A 74 -2.94 -5.35 -13.41
C ASN A 74 -3.37 -4.23 -14.36
N ILE A 75 -3.30 -3.00 -13.85
CA ILE A 75 -3.79 -1.80 -14.52
C ILE A 75 -2.97 -1.43 -15.75
N LEU A 76 -1.66 -1.63 -15.69
CA LEU A 76 -0.78 -1.33 -16.82
C LEU A 76 -1.16 -2.21 -18.02
N PHE A 77 -1.31 -3.51 -17.77
CA PHE A 77 -1.67 -4.47 -18.80
C PHE A 77 -3.03 -4.16 -19.42
N LYS A 78 -4.05 -3.88 -18.60
CA LYS A 78 -5.38 -3.48 -19.08
C LYS A 78 -5.32 -2.22 -19.93
N SER A 79 -4.55 -1.22 -19.52
CA SER A 79 -4.36 0.01 -20.29
C SER A 79 -3.71 -0.25 -21.65
N ILE A 80 -2.62 -1.01 -21.69
CA ILE A 80 -1.95 -1.37 -22.96
C ILE A 80 -2.90 -2.18 -23.85
N GLN A 81 -3.60 -3.17 -23.29
CA GLN A 81 -4.57 -3.99 -24.02
C GLN A 81 -5.68 -3.14 -24.63
N ASN A 82 -6.16 -2.12 -23.92
CA ASN A 82 -7.17 -1.19 -24.44
C ASN A 82 -6.66 -0.37 -25.63
N TYR A 83 -5.38 -0.03 -25.70
CA TYR A 83 -4.78 0.61 -26.87
C TYR A 83 -4.57 -0.39 -28.01
N PHE A 84 -4.01 -1.56 -27.72
CA PHE A 84 -3.75 -2.62 -28.71
C PHE A 84 -5.02 -3.12 -29.40
N SER A 85 -6.11 -3.29 -28.65
CA SER A 85 -7.36 -3.85 -29.19
C SER A 85 -8.10 -2.88 -30.10
N LYS A 86 -7.82 -1.57 -30.00
CA LYS A 86 -8.48 -0.53 -30.80
C LYS A 86 -7.83 -0.30 -32.16
N ASP A 87 -6.60 -0.76 -32.34
CA ASP A 87 -5.82 -0.47 -33.55
C ASP A 87 -5.20 -1.72 -34.15
N LEU A 88 -5.92 -2.32 -35.12
CA LEU A 88 -5.42 -3.46 -35.90
C LEU A 88 -4.28 -3.08 -36.85
N SER A 89 -4.01 -1.79 -37.06
CA SER A 89 -2.94 -1.32 -37.95
C SER A 89 -1.54 -1.52 -37.38
N ILE A 90 -1.43 -1.87 -36.09
CA ILE A 90 -0.16 -2.22 -35.44
C ILE A 90 0.57 -3.34 -36.19
N PHE A 91 -0.17 -4.25 -36.83
CA PHE A 91 0.39 -5.30 -37.66
C PHE A 91 0.09 -5.06 -39.14
N ASN A 92 1.13 -5.13 -39.98
CA ASN A 92 0.93 -5.20 -41.42
C ASN A 92 0.49 -6.63 -41.82
N ILE A 93 -0.80 -6.90 -41.65
CA ILE A 93 -1.42 -8.22 -41.89
C ILE A 93 -1.16 -8.71 -43.32
N GLU A 94 -1.19 -7.81 -44.31
CA GLU A 94 -0.91 -8.15 -45.71
C GLU A 94 0.52 -8.69 -45.89
N LYS A 95 1.51 -8.01 -45.28
CA LYS A 95 2.91 -8.45 -45.33
C LYS A 95 3.10 -9.80 -44.63
N LEU A 96 2.47 -10.00 -43.47
CA LEU A 96 2.52 -11.29 -42.74
C LEU A 96 1.89 -12.43 -43.56
N ASN A 97 0.74 -12.19 -44.19
CA ASN A 97 0.09 -13.17 -45.05
C ASN A 97 0.93 -13.52 -46.29
N ASN A 98 1.64 -12.54 -46.87
CA ASN A 98 2.56 -12.80 -47.97
C ASN A 98 3.77 -13.65 -47.53
N ILE A 99 4.33 -13.39 -46.35
CA ILE A 99 5.39 -14.23 -45.78
C ILE A 99 4.90 -15.68 -45.58
N ILE A 100 3.71 -15.85 -45.00
CA ILE A 100 3.10 -17.18 -44.79
C ILE A 100 2.89 -17.91 -46.12
N LYS A 101 2.33 -17.24 -47.13
CA LYS A 101 2.14 -17.82 -48.47
C LYS A 101 3.47 -18.27 -49.08
N ASN A 102 4.52 -17.45 -48.97
CA ASN A 102 5.83 -17.79 -49.51
C ASN A 102 6.46 -19.00 -48.81
N ILE A 103 6.29 -19.11 -47.49
CA ILE A 103 6.78 -20.25 -46.71
C ILE A 103 5.99 -21.52 -47.06
N ASN A 104 4.65 -21.47 -47.00
CA ASN A 104 3.81 -22.64 -47.32
C ASN A 104 4.05 -23.14 -48.75
N LYS A 105 4.22 -22.23 -49.72
CA LYS A 105 4.59 -22.60 -51.09
C LYS A 105 5.95 -23.31 -51.19
N LYS A 106 6.91 -22.99 -50.31
CA LYS A 106 8.24 -23.63 -50.30
C LYS A 106 8.16 -25.11 -49.88
N PHE A 107 7.17 -25.47 -49.08
CA PHE A 107 7.01 -26.82 -48.55
C PHE A 107 5.81 -27.57 -49.16
N ASP A 108 5.12 -26.98 -50.13
CA ASP A 108 3.91 -27.51 -50.80
C ASP A 108 2.79 -27.94 -49.83
N GLU A 109 2.76 -27.34 -48.65
CA GLU A 109 1.83 -27.64 -47.57
C GLU A 109 1.48 -26.37 -46.78
N ASN A 110 0.28 -26.33 -46.19
CA ASN A 110 -0.13 -25.26 -45.28
C ASN A 110 0.39 -25.49 -43.86
N ILE A 111 1.72 -25.49 -43.71
CA ILE A 111 2.42 -25.85 -42.47
C ILE A 111 2.28 -24.76 -41.41
N ILE A 112 2.19 -23.48 -41.83
CA ILE A 112 2.09 -22.35 -40.91
C ILE A 112 0.86 -21.48 -41.19
N SER A 113 0.30 -20.90 -40.13
CA SER A 113 -0.83 -19.98 -40.16
C SER A 113 -0.59 -18.79 -39.22
N LEU A 114 -1.32 -17.69 -39.45
CA LEU A 114 -1.23 -16.51 -38.59
C LEU A 114 -2.16 -16.70 -37.38
N SER A 115 -1.58 -16.67 -36.18
CA SER A 115 -2.32 -16.60 -34.92
C SER A 115 -1.80 -15.44 -34.09
N LEU A 116 -2.63 -14.42 -33.88
CA LEU A 116 -2.29 -13.25 -33.08
C LEU A 116 -2.97 -13.37 -31.72
N ASP A 117 -2.16 -13.56 -30.68
CA ASP A 117 -2.59 -13.51 -29.29
C ASP A 117 -2.07 -12.21 -28.67
N ASN A 118 -2.95 -11.21 -28.54
CA ASN A 118 -2.60 -9.90 -28.00
C ASN A 118 -1.95 -9.98 -26.62
N ASN A 119 -2.33 -10.96 -25.78
CA ASN A 119 -1.78 -11.08 -24.45
C ASN A 119 -0.32 -11.54 -24.49
N LYS A 120 -0.01 -12.51 -25.37
CA LYS A 120 1.37 -12.94 -25.60
C LYS A 120 2.20 -11.85 -26.26
N LEU A 121 1.62 -11.13 -27.21
CA LEU A 121 2.29 -10.04 -27.91
C LEU A 121 2.68 -8.91 -26.95
N ILE A 122 1.77 -8.44 -26.09
CA ILE A 122 2.07 -7.39 -25.11
C ILE A 122 3.25 -7.80 -24.22
N LYS A 123 3.24 -9.04 -23.71
CA LYS A 123 4.33 -9.56 -22.85
C LYS A 123 5.68 -9.69 -23.57
N ASN A 124 5.67 -9.84 -24.89
CA ASN A 124 6.89 -9.98 -25.69
C ASN A 124 7.41 -8.64 -26.25
N ILE A 125 6.54 -7.64 -26.40
CA ILE A 125 6.90 -6.32 -26.96
C ILE A 125 7.31 -5.34 -25.87
N PHE A 126 6.66 -5.40 -24.70
CA PHE A 126 6.92 -4.47 -23.60
C PHE A 126 7.66 -5.16 -22.47
N SER A 127 8.65 -4.46 -21.95
CA SER A 127 9.33 -4.78 -20.70
C SER A 127 9.15 -3.63 -19.72
N LEU A 128 9.14 -3.94 -18.42
CA LEU A 128 9.23 -2.94 -17.37
C LEU A 128 10.70 -2.79 -17.01
N ASP A 129 11.10 -1.55 -16.75
CA ASP A 129 12.39 -1.29 -16.13
C ASP A 129 12.29 -1.67 -14.65
N GLU A 130 13.04 -2.71 -14.26
CA GLU A 130 13.05 -3.24 -12.90
C GLU A 130 13.89 -2.39 -11.96
N ASP A 131 14.68 -1.43 -12.43
CA ASP A 131 15.58 -0.64 -11.59
C ASP A 131 14.97 0.71 -11.16
N ILE A 132 13.74 0.98 -11.58
CA ILE A 132 13.01 2.19 -11.18
C ILE A 132 12.31 1.95 -9.83
N TYR A 133 12.74 2.70 -8.83
CA TYR A 133 12.06 2.76 -7.53
C TYR A 133 10.74 3.53 -7.61
N LEU A 134 9.77 3.09 -6.81
CA LEU A 134 8.48 3.75 -6.69
C LEU A 134 8.66 5.16 -6.10
N ASN A 135 7.93 6.11 -6.64
CA ASN A 135 7.87 7.47 -6.13
C ASN A 135 6.42 7.94 -6.03
N LEU A 136 6.21 9.11 -5.42
CA LEU A 136 4.89 9.68 -5.20
C LEU A 136 4.07 9.83 -6.49
N LEU A 137 4.68 10.27 -7.59
CA LEU A 137 3.97 10.50 -8.85
C LEU A 137 3.44 9.20 -9.44
N VAL A 138 4.28 8.16 -9.49
CA VAL A 138 3.87 6.84 -10.00
C VAL A 138 2.83 6.22 -9.08
N PHE A 139 3.02 6.29 -7.77
CA PHE A 139 2.06 5.80 -6.79
C PHE A 139 0.70 6.51 -6.90
N GLU A 140 0.70 7.84 -7.00
CA GLU A 140 -0.52 8.62 -7.18
C GLU A 140 -1.27 8.25 -8.47
N ASN A 141 -0.53 8.07 -9.58
CA ASN A 141 -1.12 7.64 -10.84
C ASN A 141 -1.71 6.24 -10.73
N TYR A 142 -1.07 5.32 -10.00
CA TYR A 142 -1.65 4.01 -9.71
C TYR A 142 -2.97 4.15 -8.95
N LEU A 143 -2.99 4.90 -7.83
CA LEU A 143 -4.19 5.06 -7.01
C LEU A 143 -5.36 5.69 -7.77
N LYS A 144 -5.09 6.67 -8.65
CA LYS A 144 -6.11 7.32 -9.49
C LYS A 144 -6.77 6.33 -10.44
N ASN A 145 -5.96 5.48 -11.07
CA ASN A 145 -6.44 4.56 -12.09
C ASN A 145 -7.02 3.27 -11.49
N TYR A 146 -6.71 2.93 -10.24
CA TYR A 146 -7.19 1.72 -9.57
C TYR A 146 -8.71 1.59 -9.65
N ASP A 147 -9.12 0.50 -10.28
CA ASP A 147 -10.51 0.15 -10.55
C ASP A 147 -10.75 -1.27 -10.04
N SER A 148 -11.07 -1.36 -8.75
CA SER A 148 -11.54 -2.56 -8.08
C SER A 148 -12.73 -2.20 -7.19
N LYS A 149 -13.64 -3.16 -7.01
CA LYS A 149 -14.77 -3.03 -6.10
C LYS A 149 -14.34 -3.16 -4.63
N GLU A 150 -13.25 -3.86 -4.37
CA GLU A 150 -12.74 -4.11 -3.03
C GLU A 150 -11.63 -3.11 -2.68
N LYS A 151 -11.63 -2.62 -1.43
CA LYS A 151 -10.59 -1.73 -0.94
C LYS A 151 -9.29 -2.52 -0.75
N LEU A 152 -8.25 -2.11 -1.46
CA LEU A 152 -6.91 -2.60 -1.23
C LEU A 152 -6.30 -1.92 0.00
N THR A 153 -5.55 -2.67 0.82
CA THR A 153 -4.84 -2.13 1.97
C THR A 153 -3.37 -1.88 1.64
N PHE A 154 -2.89 -0.66 1.85
CA PHE A 154 -1.47 -0.34 1.74
C PHE A 154 -0.83 -0.32 3.12
N ILE A 155 0.23 -1.10 3.28
CA ILE A 155 1.13 -1.03 4.43
C ILE A 155 2.31 -0.16 3.99
N ILE A 156 2.41 1.04 4.52
CA ILE A 156 3.44 2.01 4.18
C ILE A 156 4.52 1.95 5.27
N ASN A 157 5.66 1.33 4.96
CA ASN A 157 6.75 1.12 5.89
C ASN A 157 7.82 2.21 5.76
N ASP A 158 7.76 3.19 6.66
CA ASP A 158 8.72 4.27 6.85
C ASP A 158 9.05 5.08 5.58
N VAL A 159 8.00 5.35 4.79
CA VAL A 159 8.08 6.14 3.55
C VAL A 159 7.78 7.61 3.83
N GLU A 160 8.71 8.50 3.48
CA GLU A 160 8.59 9.94 3.77
C GLU A 160 7.81 10.73 2.71
N TRP A 161 7.77 10.25 1.47
CA TRP A 161 7.11 10.93 0.36
C TRP A 161 5.58 10.77 0.36
N ILE A 162 5.00 10.05 1.33
CA ILE A 162 3.55 9.91 1.52
C ILE A 162 3.11 10.66 2.78
N SER A 163 2.16 11.59 2.64
CA SER A 163 1.58 12.35 3.77
C SER A 163 0.16 11.91 4.11
N ILE A 164 -0.32 12.26 5.31
CA ILE A 164 -1.74 12.06 5.69
C ILE A 164 -2.67 12.77 4.72
N LYS A 165 -2.38 14.03 4.39
CA LYS A 165 -3.15 14.82 3.42
C LYS A 165 -3.24 14.15 2.06
N PHE A 166 -2.20 13.45 1.63
CA PHE A 166 -2.24 12.64 0.41
C PHE A 166 -3.18 11.44 0.56
N MET A 167 -3.01 10.64 1.60
CA MET A 167 -3.81 9.43 1.85
C MET A 167 -5.30 9.74 2.00
N LEU A 168 -5.66 10.86 2.67
CA LEU A 168 -7.03 11.33 2.84
C LEU A 168 -7.79 11.51 1.52
N LYS A 169 -7.11 11.82 0.42
CA LYS A 169 -7.73 11.93 -0.91
C LYS A 169 -8.27 10.59 -1.43
N TYR A 170 -7.78 9.48 -0.88
CA TYR A 170 -7.93 8.13 -1.43
C TYR A 170 -8.60 7.14 -0.46
N ILE A 171 -8.93 7.55 0.77
CA ILE A 171 -9.52 6.67 1.82
C ILE A 171 -10.85 6.00 1.42
N ASN A 172 -11.58 6.58 0.47
CA ASN A 172 -12.82 5.98 -0.03
C ASN A 172 -12.59 4.72 -0.86
N LYS A 173 -11.38 4.56 -1.42
CA LYS A 173 -11.00 3.42 -2.26
C LYS A 173 -9.96 2.49 -1.60
N PHE A 174 -9.25 2.98 -0.58
CA PHE A 174 -8.12 2.27 -0.01
C PHE A 174 -8.09 2.38 1.51
N ASN A 175 -7.40 1.42 2.11
CA ASN A 175 -7.01 1.44 3.51
C ASN A 175 -5.51 1.71 3.59
N PHE A 176 -5.05 2.48 4.57
CA PHE A 176 -3.64 2.81 4.76
C PHE A 176 -3.19 2.51 6.19
N ILE A 177 -2.16 1.69 6.33
CA ILE A 177 -1.48 1.38 7.59
C ILE A 177 -0.04 1.88 7.45
N VAL A 178 0.30 2.97 8.13
CA VAL A 178 1.66 3.51 8.15
C VAL A 178 2.40 2.88 9.32
N LEU A 179 3.55 2.28 9.06
CA LEU A 179 4.48 1.82 10.08
C LEU A 179 5.66 2.79 10.11
N THR A 180 5.99 3.33 11.28
CA THR A 180 7.11 4.26 11.42
C THR A 180 7.68 4.24 12.82
N ASN A 181 8.94 4.64 12.98
CA ASN A 181 9.55 4.90 14.28
C ASN A 181 9.41 6.37 14.73
N ASN A 182 8.80 7.21 13.90
CA ASN A 182 8.61 8.63 14.16
C ASN A 182 7.27 9.09 13.60
N SER A 183 6.18 8.82 14.32
CA SER A 183 4.83 9.19 13.90
C SER A 183 4.60 10.70 13.79
N GLN A 184 5.36 11.52 14.52
CA GLN A 184 5.26 12.99 14.48
C GLN A 184 5.39 13.56 13.06
N LYS A 185 6.22 12.93 12.20
CA LYS A 185 6.47 13.43 10.83
C LYS A 185 5.23 13.41 9.93
N TYR A 186 4.24 12.59 10.28
CA TYR A 186 2.99 12.47 9.52
C TYR A 186 1.91 13.43 10.02
N LEU A 187 1.99 13.84 11.29
CA LEU A 187 0.96 14.64 11.95
C LEU A 187 1.15 16.14 11.68
N SER A 188 0.09 16.77 11.22
CA SER A 188 -0.02 18.20 10.94
C SER A 188 -0.98 18.93 11.89
N SER A 189 -1.88 18.21 12.56
CA SER A 189 -2.82 18.76 13.54
C SER A 189 -3.11 17.81 14.69
N ILE A 190 -3.54 18.35 15.84
CA ILE A 190 -3.85 17.57 17.05
C ILE A 190 -4.95 16.53 16.79
N ASN A 191 -5.90 16.84 15.90
CA ASN A 191 -7.00 15.96 15.58
C ASN A 191 -6.54 14.68 14.88
N GLU A 192 -5.36 14.70 14.25
CA GLU A 192 -4.79 13.51 13.60
C GLU A 192 -4.15 12.55 14.61
N ILE A 193 -4.02 12.92 15.89
CA ILE A 193 -3.50 12.02 16.93
C ILE A 193 -4.40 10.78 17.12
N ILE A 194 -5.70 10.89 16.84
CA ILE A 194 -6.63 9.74 16.85
C ILE A 194 -6.31 8.69 15.77
N LEU A 195 -5.43 9.02 14.83
CA LEU A 195 -4.92 8.10 13.81
C LEU A 195 -3.70 7.33 14.32
N LEU A 196 -3.21 7.59 15.53
CA LEU A 196 -2.04 6.92 16.06
C LEU A 196 -2.41 5.64 16.80
N SER A 197 -1.51 4.68 16.70
CA SER A 197 -1.35 3.57 17.62
C SER A 197 0.11 3.48 18.01
N PHE A 198 0.37 3.01 19.22
CA PHE A 198 1.73 2.72 19.65
C PHE A 198 1.90 1.21 19.81
N TYR A 199 3.08 0.73 19.44
CA TYR A 199 3.47 -0.65 19.71
C TYR A 199 4.87 -0.71 20.32
N SER A 200 4.94 -1.22 21.55
CA SER A 200 6.20 -1.45 22.27
C SER A 200 6.05 -2.64 23.21
N LYS A 201 7.14 -3.40 23.43
CA LYS A 201 7.19 -4.56 24.34
C LYS A 201 6.06 -5.59 24.14
N ASN A 202 5.64 -5.81 22.89
CA ASN A 202 4.50 -6.68 22.51
C ASN A 202 3.12 -6.21 23.00
N ASN A 203 3.00 -4.96 23.44
CA ASN A 203 1.74 -4.31 23.76
C ASN A 203 1.37 -3.34 22.65
N PHE A 204 0.08 -3.31 22.31
CA PHE A 204 -0.50 -2.42 21.33
C PHE A 204 -1.44 -1.46 22.03
N VAL A 205 -1.39 -0.18 21.69
CA VAL A 205 -2.25 0.85 22.27
C VAL A 205 -2.83 1.70 21.16
N ASN A 206 -4.15 1.71 21.05
CA ASN A 206 -4.89 2.54 20.11
C ASN A 206 -5.31 3.85 20.76
N ILE A 207 -5.10 4.95 20.05
CA ILE A 207 -5.74 6.22 20.41
C ILE A 207 -7.04 6.29 19.63
N THR A 208 -8.16 6.26 20.36
CA THR A 208 -9.51 6.22 19.76
C THR A 208 -10.23 7.55 19.90
N PHE A 209 -9.96 8.31 20.96
CA PHE A 209 -10.62 9.57 21.26
C PHE A 209 -9.60 10.62 21.74
N LEU A 210 -9.85 11.90 21.46
CA LEU A 210 -8.97 13.00 21.87
C LEU A 210 -8.95 13.15 23.40
N GLU A 211 -10.03 12.79 24.08
CA GLU A 211 -10.20 12.83 25.52
C GLU A 211 -9.16 11.97 26.25
N GLN A 212 -8.69 10.87 25.63
CA GLN A 212 -7.60 10.05 26.18
C GLN A 212 -6.31 10.87 26.29
N ILE A 213 -6.03 11.70 25.28
CA ILE A 213 -4.87 12.59 25.26
C ILE A 213 -5.06 13.72 26.27
N GLU A 214 -6.26 14.31 26.35
CA GLU A 214 -6.54 15.38 27.31
C GLU A 214 -6.39 14.90 28.77
N SER A 215 -6.81 13.67 29.07
CA SER A 215 -6.59 13.05 30.39
C SER A 215 -5.11 12.94 30.73
N ILE A 216 -4.30 12.40 29.81
CA ILE A 216 -2.85 12.22 30.01
C ILE A 216 -2.15 13.58 30.14
N LEU A 217 -2.52 14.58 29.34
CA LEU A 217 -1.94 15.92 29.44
C LEU A 217 -2.22 16.57 30.80
N ASN A 218 -3.40 16.33 31.38
CA ASN A 218 -3.73 16.80 32.73
C ASN A 218 -2.88 16.11 33.80
N GLU A 219 -2.57 14.81 33.63
CA GLU A 219 -1.71 14.05 34.55
C GLU A 219 -0.25 14.51 34.54
N ILE A 220 0.29 14.86 33.37
CA ILE A 220 1.67 15.36 33.21
C ILE A 220 1.82 16.81 33.73
N LYS A 221 0.75 17.43 34.24
CA LYS A 221 0.71 18.81 34.78
C LYS A 221 1.22 19.87 33.80
N ILE A 222 1.00 19.64 32.51
CA ILE A 222 1.36 20.62 31.50
C ILE A 222 0.32 21.72 31.54
N GLU A 223 0.79 22.96 31.67
CA GLU A 223 -0.09 24.13 31.80
C GLU A 223 -1.12 24.12 30.67
N LYS A 224 -2.40 24.28 31.03
CA LYS A 224 -3.57 24.39 30.14
C LYS A 224 -3.43 25.47 29.04
N ASN A 225 -2.35 26.25 29.07
CA ASN A 225 -2.02 27.33 28.13
C ASN A 225 -1.11 26.91 26.98
N MET A 226 -0.55 25.69 26.92
CA MET A 226 0.04 25.20 25.68
C MET A 226 -1.07 25.08 24.63
N LYS A 227 -0.96 25.86 23.54
CA LYS A 227 -1.89 25.72 22.42
C LYS A 227 -1.78 24.28 21.91
N LYS A 228 -2.91 23.66 21.55
CA LYS A 228 -2.99 22.26 21.04
C LYS A 228 -2.00 21.94 19.89
N ILE A 229 -1.44 22.96 19.23
CA ILE A 229 -0.44 22.87 18.15
C ILE A 229 0.99 22.56 18.67
N ASP A 230 1.32 22.93 19.92
CA ASP A 230 2.69 22.77 20.47
C ASP A 230 3.04 21.34 20.86
N ILE A 231 2.06 20.44 20.94
CA ILE A 231 2.26 19.06 21.43
C ILE A 231 2.98 18.20 20.39
N ILE A 232 2.62 18.36 19.11
CA ILE A 232 3.19 17.59 18.00
C ILE A 232 4.61 18.08 17.68
N SER A 233 4.83 19.39 17.76
CA SER A 233 6.13 20.01 17.52
C SER A 233 7.10 19.82 18.69
N ASN A 234 6.61 19.58 19.91
CA ASN A 234 7.45 19.33 21.09
C ASN A 234 7.79 17.85 21.24
N LYS A 235 8.97 17.46 20.73
CA LYS A 235 9.48 16.08 20.81
C LYS A 235 9.48 15.48 22.21
N LYS A 236 9.82 16.28 23.22
CA LYS A 236 9.91 15.82 24.62
C LYS A 236 8.53 15.46 25.13
N LEU A 237 7.56 16.35 24.92
CA LEU A 237 6.17 16.13 25.31
C LEU A 237 5.56 14.92 24.60
N PHE A 238 5.73 14.82 23.29
CA PHE A 238 5.20 13.66 22.56
C PHE A 238 5.84 12.34 23.00
N PHE A 239 7.13 12.36 23.37
CA PHE A 239 7.78 11.19 23.97
C PHE A 239 7.20 10.85 25.35
N GLU A 240 6.94 11.86 26.19
CA GLU A 240 6.27 11.68 27.49
C GLU A 240 4.87 11.08 27.29
N LEU A 241 4.06 11.60 26.36
CA LEU A 241 2.76 11.03 25.99
C LEU A 241 2.87 9.56 25.61
N LYS A 242 3.79 9.22 24.70
CA LYS A 242 4.03 7.83 24.28
C LYS A 242 4.42 6.96 25.47
N SER A 243 5.27 7.46 26.37
CA SER A 243 5.72 6.69 27.54
C SER A 243 4.58 6.38 28.51
N THR A 244 3.64 7.32 28.72
CA THR A 244 2.49 7.12 29.61
C THR A 244 1.55 6.03 29.14
N PHE A 245 1.42 5.81 27.83
CA PHE A 245 0.61 4.71 27.29
C PHE A 245 1.19 3.32 27.59
N PHE A 246 2.45 3.21 28.01
CA PHE A 246 3.13 1.94 28.30
C PHE A 246 3.58 1.78 29.77
N LEU A 247 3.25 2.73 30.63
CA LEU A 247 3.46 2.65 32.09
C LEU A 247 2.26 1.96 32.76
#